data_AF-A0A7T5R3I7-F1
#
_entry.id   AF-A0A7T5R3I7-F1
#
_cell.length_a   1.000
_cell.length_b   1.000
_cell.length_c   1.000
_cell.angle_alpha   90.00
_cell.angle_beta   90.00
_cell.angle_gamma   90.00
#
_symmetry.space_group_name_H-M   'P 1'
#
loop_
_entity.id
_entity.type
_entity.pdbx_description
1 polymer ?
#
loop_
_entity_poly.entity_id
_entity_poly.type
_entity_poly.pdbx_seq_one_letter_code
_entity_poly.pdbx_strand_id
1 'polypeptide(L)'
;MAKVGPQRAAELTGRSKSTVQRAMKAGKLSYEIDNAGRRVIDVSELERVFGLAPQGGEVAASANIESELEKAANIIETERMKMRIRMLEDQLEIAQEQIEDLKNQRDQWQKQAQQVLLTSQYSQKQAEELKEELKERDRRAQMRRQMEMQRRGVAKPTAAAKAADVPVPEKGSEPRKASPFSRPRQAAAEAARNFDIQGLWHKIRGESVANNAQPQEEKISA
;
A
#
# COMPACT_ATOMS: atom_id res chain seq x y z
N MET A 1 -9.37 -63.47 48.80
CA MET A 1 -8.20 -62.70 48.33
C MET A 1 -7.28 -63.63 47.54
N ALA A 2 -6.61 -63.14 46.50
CA ALA A 2 -5.77 -63.96 45.63
C ALA A 2 -4.45 -64.31 46.35
N LYS A 3 -4.09 -65.60 46.38
CA LYS A 3 -2.86 -66.09 47.03
C LYS A 3 -1.86 -66.53 45.97
N VAL A 4 -0.62 -66.09 46.09
CA VAL A 4 0.46 -66.37 45.12
C VAL A 4 1.69 -66.96 45.80
N GLY A 5 2.42 -67.81 45.08
CA GLY A 5 3.69 -68.34 45.55
C GLY A 5 4.83 -67.30 45.49
N PRO A 6 5.96 -67.52 46.18
CA PRO A 6 7.07 -66.56 46.24
C PRO A 6 7.69 -66.19 44.88
N GLN A 7 7.62 -67.10 43.90
CA GLN A 7 8.08 -66.84 42.54
C GLN A 7 7.18 -65.85 41.82
N ARG A 8 5.86 -66.06 41.89
CA ARG A 8 4.89 -65.17 41.27
C ARG A 8 4.82 -63.82 41.98
N ALA A 9 5.03 -63.81 43.29
CA ALA A 9 5.18 -62.59 44.08
C ALA A 9 6.37 -61.70 43.62
N ALA A 10 7.50 -62.33 43.28
CA ALA A 10 8.67 -61.64 42.75
C ALA A 10 8.36 -60.96 41.41
N GLU A 11 7.66 -61.66 40.51
CA GLU A 11 7.24 -61.13 39.21
C GLU A 11 6.26 -59.94 39.36
N LEU A 12 5.27 -60.06 40.25
CA LEU A 12 4.26 -59.02 40.47
C LEU A 12 4.82 -57.73 41.10
N THR A 13 5.89 -57.86 41.90
CA THR A 13 6.50 -56.73 42.61
C THR A 13 7.74 -56.18 41.90
N GLY A 14 8.20 -56.81 40.80
CA GLY A 14 9.46 -56.48 40.15
C GLY A 14 10.69 -56.68 41.04
N ARG A 15 10.59 -57.48 42.09
CA ARG A 15 11.66 -57.76 43.05
C ARG A 15 12.19 -59.17 42.88
N SER A 16 13.40 -59.43 43.37
CA SER A 16 13.97 -60.78 43.32
C SER A 16 13.26 -61.72 44.31
N LYS A 17 13.18 -63.01 43.98
CA LYS A 17 12.64 -64.06 44.87
C LYS A 17 13.32 -64.06 46.25
N SER A 18 14.62 -63.80 46.32
CA SER A 18 15.36 -63.76 47.59
C SER A 18 14.96 -62.56 48.46
N THR A 19 14.61 -61.43 47.85
CA THR A 19 14.06 -60.25 48.54
C THR A 19 12.71 -60.57 49.17
N VAL A 20 11.81 -61.22 48.42
CA VAL A 20 10.50 -61.65 48.92
C VAL A 20 10.66 -62.66 50.08
N GLN A 21 11.53 -63.66 49.92
CA GLN A 21 11.81 -64.63 50.99
C GLN A 21 12.45 -64.01 52.23
N ARG A 22 13.31 -63.00 52.07
CA ARG A 22 13.90 -62.26 53.19
C ARG A 22 12.83 -61.49 53.96
N ALA A 23 11.89 -60.85 53.28
CA ALA A 23 10.78 -60.15 53.92
C ALA A 23 9.85 -61.10 54.67
N MET A 24 9.60 -62.29 54.13
CA MET A 24 8.85 -63.34 54.85
C MET A 24 9.59 -63.81 56.11
N LYS A 25 10.90 -64.04 56.04
CA LYS A 25 11.72 -64.46 57.20
C LYS A 25 11.83 -63.35 58.25
N ALA A 26 11.87 -62.09 57.82
CA ALA A 26 11.92 -60.93 58.69
C ALA A 26 10.55 -60.56 59.30
N GLY A 27 9.47 -61.28 58.96
CA GLY A 27 8.11 -61.00 59.43
C GLY A 27 7.46 -59.74 58.82
N LYS A 28 8.09 -59.13 57.82
CA LYS A 28 7.55 -57.95 57.11
C LYS A 28 6.40 -58.30 56.17
N LEU A 29 6.35 -59.55 55.71
CA LEU A 29 5.34 -60.05 54.78
C LEU A 29 4.65 -61.26 55.40
N SER A 30 3.33 -61.15 55.58
CA SER A 30 2.53 -62.25 56.10
C SER A 30 2.39 -63.35 55.04
N TYR A 31 2.53 -64.61 55.46
CA TYR A 31 2.35 -65.77 54.59
C TYR A 31 1.58 -66.86 55.32
N GLU A 32 0.87 -67.65 54.55
CA GLU A 32 0.16 -68.83 55.02
C GLU A 32 0.79 -70.09 54.44
N ILE A 33 0.51 -71.24 55.05
CA ILE A 33 0.90 -72.55 54.54
C ILE A 33 -0.35 -73.19 53.95
N ASP A 34 -0.32 -73.44 52.64
CA ASP A 34 -1.40 -74.12 51.91
C ASP A 34 -1.49 -75.60 52.33
N ASN A 35 -2.59 -76.27 51.99
CA ASN A 35 -2.84 -77.69 52.29
C ASN A 35 -1.74 -78.63 51.75
N ALA A 36 -0.97 -78.17 50.77
CA ALA A 36 0.21 -78.85 50.21
C ALA A 36 1.54 -78.52 50.93
N GLY A 37 1.52 -77.84 52.08
CA GLY A 37 2.72 -77.45 52.83
C GLY A 37 3.53 -76.31 52.21
N ARG A 38 3.00 -75.62 51.19
CA ARG A 38 3.69 -74.54 50.46
C ARG A 38 3.35 -73.18 51.05
N ARG A 39 4.35 -72.29 51.11
CA ARG A 39 4.13 -70.91 51.55
C ARG A 39 3.45 -70.09 50.46
N VAL A 40 2.31 -69.50 50.79
CA VAL A 40 1.51 -68.65 49.91
C VAL A 40 1.33 -67.27 50.54
N ILE A 41 1.36 -66.24 49.71
CA ILE A 41 1.32 -64.83 50.13
C ILE A 41 0.09 -64.18 49.50
N ASP A 42 -0.62 -63.34 50.25
CA ASP A 42 -1.72 -62.55 49.70
C ASP A 42 -1.17 -61.42 48.81
N VAL A 43 -1.82 -61.16 47.66
CA VAL A 43 -1.47 -60.04 46.79
C VAL A 43 -1.58 -58.69 47.51
N SER A 44 -2.50 -58.55 48.45
CA SER A 44 -2.70 -57.32 49.25
C SER A 44 -1.51 -57.05 50.18
N GLU A 45 -0.89 -58.11 50.70
CA GLU A 45 0.33 -58.02 51.50
C GLU A 45 1.54 -57.63 50.64
N LEU A 46 1.59 -58.11 49.39
CA LEU A 46 2.63 -57.70 48.44
C LEU A 46 2.51 -56.23 48.06
N GLU A 47 1.30 -55.75 47.81
CA GLU A 47 1.01 -54.36 47.52
C GLU A 47 1.40 -53.46 48.69
N ARG A 48 1.04 -53.83 49.94
CA ARG A 48 1.39 -53.08 51.14
C ARG A 48 2.91 -52.93 51.34
N VAL A 49 3.66 -54.00 51.10
CA VAL A 49 5.09 -54.06 51.48
C VAL A 49 6.00 -53.57 50.36
N PHE A 50 5.70 -53.93 49.12
CA PHE A 50 6.59 -53.68 47.98
C PHE A 50 6.01 -52.71 46.95
N GLY A 51 4.69 -52.47 46.98
CA GLY A 51 3.96 -51.93 45.84
C GLY A 51 3.91 -52.93 44.69
N LEU A 52 2.85 -52.87 43.88
CA LEU A 52 2.82 -53.60 42.61
C LEU A 52 3.71 -52.83 41.62
N ALA A 53 4.68 -53.50 41.01
CA ALA A 53 5.41 -52.89 39.92
C ALA A 53 4.44 -52.75 38.74
N PRO A 54 4.37 -51.59 38.06
CA PRO A 54 3.62 -51.49 36.83
C PRO A 54 4.19 -52.54 35.88
N GLN A 55 3.35 -53.48 35.47
CA GLN A 55 3.69 -54.53 34.52
C GLN A 55 4.10 -53.86 33.20
N GLY A 56 5.41 -53.72 32.96
CA GLY A 56 6.03 -53.55 31.63
C GLY A 56 5.67 -52.32 30.79
N GLY A 57 6.65 -51.44 30.56
CA GLY A 57 6.88 -50.81 29.24
C GLY A 57 6.10 -49.54 28.86
N GLU A 58 4.93 -49.27 29.42
CA GLU A 58 4.09 -48.17 28.89
C GLU A 58 4.63 -46.76 29.18
N VAL A 59 5.33 -46.55 30.30
CA VAL A 59 5.78 -45.21 30.72
C VAL A 59 6.98 -44.72 29.90
N ALA A 60 7.84 -45.62 29.42
CA ALA A 60 8.99 -45.26 28.59
C ALA A 60 8.61 -45.08 27.10
N ALA A 61 7.62 -45.83 26.61
CA ALA A 61 7.12 -45.69 25.24
C ALA A 61 6.31 -44.40 25.04
N SER A 62 5.48 -44.03 26.02
CA SER A 62 4.67 -42.80 25.99
C SER A 62 5.53 -41.53 26.03
N ALA A 63 6.56 -41.48 26.88
CA ALA A 63 7.48 -40.34 26.93
C ALA A 63 8.25 -40.10 25.62
N ASN A 64 8.56 -41.17 24.88
CA ASN A 64 9.27 -41.06 23.60
C ASN A 64 8.34 -40.59 22.47
N ILE A 65 7.08 -41.05 22.47
CA ILE A 65 6.05 -40.59 21.53
C ILE A 65 5.73 -39.11 21.73
N GLU A 66 5.61 -38.66 22.99
CA GLU A 66 5.37 -37.24 23.30
C GLU A 66 6.52 -36.35 22.79
N SER A 67 7.77 -36.78 22.98
CA SER A 67 8.94 -36.04 22.49
C SER A 67 9.01 -35.97 20.95
N GLU A 68 8.61 -37.03 20.25
CA GLU A 68 8.54 -37.01 18.79
C GLU A 68 7.41 -36.13 18.27
N LEU A 69 6.27 -36.11 18.96
CA LEU A 69 5.14 -35.24 18.64
C LEU A 69 5.50 -33.75 18.83
N GLU A 70 6.16 -33.40 19.94
CA GLU A 70 6.66 -32.05 20.18
C GLU A 70 7.69 -31.60 19.12
N LYS A 71 8.60 -32.49 18.72
CA LYS A 71 9.56 -32.20 17.63
C LYS A 71 8.83 -31.96 16.30
N ALA A 72 7.84 -32.77 15.97
CA ALA A 72 7.04 -32.59 14.77
C ALA A 72 6.26 -31.25 14.81
N ALA A 73 5.66 -30.90 15.94
CA ALA A 73 4.98 -29.62 16.14
C ALA A 73 5.94 -28.42 15.96
N ASN A 74 7.14 -28.49 16.56
CA ASN A 74 8.17 -27.46 16.42
C ASN A 74 8.65 -27.30 14.97
N ILE A 75 8.77 -28.40 14.21
CA ILE A 75 9.12 -28.34 12.79
C ILE A 75 8.03 -27.64 11.99
N ILE A 76 6.76 -27.96 12.24
CA ILE A 76 5.63 -27.29 11.56
C ILE A 76 5.59 -25.79 11.88
N GLU A 77 5.81 -25.42 13.15
CA GLU A 77 5.86 -24.01 13.56
C GLU A 77 7.02 -23.26 12.92
N THR A 78 8.21 -23.86 12.89
CA THR A 78 9.38 -23.23 12.25
C THR A 78 9.18 -23.06 10.74
N GLU A 79 8.57 -24.03 10.04
CA GLU A 79 8.23 -23.87 8.62
C GLU A 79 7.16 -22.80 8.39
N ARG A 80 6.13 -22.72 9.25
CA ARG A 80 5.15 -21.64 9.22
C ARG A 80 5.81 -20.27 9.42
N MET A 81 6.74 -20.16 10.37
CA MET A 81 7.49 -18.92 10.61
C MET A 81 8.36 -18.55 9.41
N LYS A 82 9.08 -19.51 8.81
CA LYS A 82 9.88 -19.27 7.60
C LYS A 82 9.03 -18.80 6.42
N MET A 83 7.85 -19.42 6.20
CA MET A 83 6.91 -18.94 5.18
C MET A 83 6.45 -17.52 5.45
N ARG A 84 6.16 -17.19 6.72
CA ARG A 84 5.75 -15.83 7.09
C ARG A 84 6.87 -14.81 6.86
N ILE A 85 8.11 -15.18 7.18
CA ILE A 85 9.29 -14.34 6.95
C ILE A 85 9.45 -14.08 5.46
N ARG A 86 9.45 -15.11 4.61
CA ARG A 86 9.55 -14.94 3.15
C ARG A 86 8.46 -14.03 2.60
N MET A 87 7.21 -14.25 3.01
CA MET A 87 6.11 -13.40 2.55
C MET A 87 6.27 -11.93 2.99
N LEU A 88 6.84 -11.69 4.18
CA LEU A 88 7.13 -10.33 4.65
C LEU A 88 8.33 -9.73 3.91
N GLU A 89 9.35 -10.52 3.59
CA GLU A 89 10.49 -10.10 2.76
C GLU A 89 10.02 -9.71 1.35
N ASP A 90 9.18 -10.52 0.71
CA ASP A 90 8.59 -10.21 -0.61
C ASP A 90 7.76 -8.91 -0.56
N GLN A 91 6.94 -8.73 0.49
CA GLN A 91 6.17 -7.49 0.67
C GLN A 91 7.06 -6.27 0.86
N LEU A 92 8.19 -6.45 1.55
CA LEU A 92 9.17 -5.39 1.78
C LEU A 92 9.87 -5.01 0.47
N GLU A 93 10.26 -5.99 -0.33
CA GLU A 93 10.84 -5.76 -1.66
C GLU A 93 9.87 -5.00 -2.57
N ILE A 94 8.62 -5.46 -2.69
CA ILE A 94 7.58 -4.77 -3.47
C ILE A 94 7.37 -3.34 -2.97
N ALA A 95 7.35 -3.12 -1.65
CA ALA A 95 7.19 -1.78 -1.09
C ALA A 95 8.41 -0.87 -1.39
N GLN A 96 9.62 -1.43 -1.38
CA GLN A 96 10.83 -0.70 -1.73
C GLN A 96 10.85 -0.29 -3.21
N GLU A 97 10.48 -1.21 -4.11
CA GLU A 97 10.32 -0.92 -5.54
C GLU A 97 9.30 0.20 -5.77
N GLN A 98 8.13 0.12 -5.12
CA GLN A 98 7.11 1.17 -5.20
C GLN A 98 7.63 2.52 -4.69
N ILE A 99 8.39 2.54 -3.60
CA ILE A 99 9.00 3.78 -3.09
C ILE A 99 10.01 4.35 -4.09
N GLU A 100 10.79 3.51 -4.75
CA GLU A 100 11.76 3.94 -5.76
C GLU A 100 11.06 4.52 -6.99
N ASP A 101 10.01 3.86 -7.48
CA ASP A 101 9.17 4.37 -8.57
C ASP A 101 8.54 5.72 -8.22
N LEU A 102 7.98 5.86 -7.02
CA LEU A 102 7.41 7.12 -6.57
C LEU A 102 8.45 8.24 -6.45
N LYS A 103 9.67 7.92 -5.99
CA LYS A 103 10.78 8.88 -5.97
C LYS A 103 11.16 9.32 -7.38
N ASN A 104 11.26 8.37 -8.31
CA ASN A 104 11.57 8.65 -9.71
C ASN A 104 10.49 9.54 -10.36
N GLN A 105 9.21 9.24 -10.12
CA GLN A 105 8.09 10.07 -10.61
C GLN A 105 8.12 11.47 -10.01
N ARG A 106 8.35 11.61 -8.69
CA ARG A 106 8.49 12.90 -8.02
C ARG A 106 9.61 13.72 -8.64
N ASP A 107 10.78 13.11 -8.86
CA ASP A 107 11.94 13.81 -9.40
C ASP A 107 11.72 14.24 -10.86
N GLN A 108 11.01 13.42 -11.65
CA GLN A 108 10.58 13.79 -13.01
C GLN A 108 9.58 14.95 -12.98
N TRP A 109 8.59 14.93 -12.08
CA TRP A 109 7.64 16.03 -11.92
C TRP A 109 8.32 17.31 -11.44
N GLN A 110 9.31 17.24 -10.55
CA GLN A 110 10.11 18.39 -10.14
C GLN A 110 10.87 19.00 -11.33
N LYS A 111 11.50 18.17 -12.16
CA LYS A 111 12.18 18.63 -13.39
C LYS A 111 11.21 19.29 -14.36
N GLN A 112 10.04 18.68 -14.60
CA GLN A 112 9.02 19.24 -15.48
C GLN A 112 8.48 20.57 -14.93
N ALA A 113 8.18 20.64 -13.64
CA ALA A 113 7.73 21.87 -12.99
C ALA A 113 8.78 22.99 -13.10
N GLN A 114 10.05 22.66 -12.90
CA GLN A 114 11.15 23.62 -13.06
C GLN A 114 11.26 24.12 -14.52
N GLN A 115 11.12 23.23 -15.50
CA GLN A 115 11.13 23.60 -16.91
C GLN A 115 9.93 24.49 -17.29
N VAL A 116 8.72 24.17 -16.81
CA VAL A 116 7.53 25.01 -17.01
C VAL A 116 7.69 26.37 -16.35
N LEU A 117 8.27 26.43 -15.15
CA LEU A 117 8.55 27.70 -14.47
C LEU A 117 9.54 28.56 -15.28
N LEU A 118 10.64 27.98 -15.75
CA LEU A 118 11.65 28.69 -16.55
C LEU A 118 11.07 29.22 -17.87
N THR A 119 10.29 28.40 -18.57
CA THR A 119 9.64 28.79 -19.85
C THR A 119 8.59 29.87 -19.62
N SER A 120 7.82 29.79 -18.53
CA SER A 120 6.85 30.82 -18.14
C SER A 120 7.56 32.15 -17.83
N GLN A 121 8.62 32.14 -17.02
CA GLN A 121 9.41 33.34 -16.72
C GLN A 121 10.02 33.96 -17.98
N TYR A 122 10.56 33.14 -18.88
CA TYR A 122 11.11 33.61 -20.15
C TYR A 122 10.03 34.25 -21.04
N SER A 123 8.87 33.60 -21.15
CA SER A 123 7.73 34.15 -21.89
C SER A 123 7.20 35.45 -21.29
N GLN A 124 7.18 35.58 -19.97
CA GLN A 124 6.78 36.81 -19.28
C GLN A 124 7.77 37.94 -19.58
N LYS A 125 9.08 37.66 -19.47
CA LYS A 125 10.13 38.63 -19.78
C LYS A 125 10.07 39.11 -21.23
N GLN A 126 9.89 38.21 -22.18
CA GLN A 126 9.71 38.59 -23.58
C GLN A 126 8.47 39.46 -23.80
N ALA A 127 7.36 39.15 -23.12
CA ALA A 127 6.14 39.96 -23.21
C ALA A 127 6.33 41.37 -22.62
N GLU A 128 7.11 41.49 -21.54
CA GLU A 128 7.48 42.79 -20.96
C GLU A 128 8.38 43.60 -21.90
N GLU A 129 9.43 42.98 -22.45
CA GLU A 129 10.33 43.62 -23.43
C GLU A 129 9.57 44.13 -24.67
N LEU A 130 8.68 43.31 -25.25
CA LEU A 130 7.82 43.73 -26.37
C LEU A 130 6.87 44.88 -26.00
N LYS A 131 6.33 44.86 -24.77
CA LYS A 131 5.45 45.93 -24.29
C LYS A 131 6.22 47.24 -24.09
N GLU A 132 7.47 47.17 -23.65
CA GLU A 132 8.35 48.34 -23.52
C GLU A 132 8.71 48.91 -24.90
N GLU A 133 9.08 48.06 -25.86
CA GLU A 133 9.38 48.48 -27.23
C GLU A 133 8.17 49.20 -27.88
N LEU A 134 6.96 48.65 -27.73
CA LEU A 134 5.73 49.28 -28.21
C LEU A 134 5.49 50.65 -27.57
N LYS A 135 5.66 50.76 -26.24
CA LYS A 135 5.53 52.04 -25.52
C LYS A 135 6.55 53.05 -26.02
N GLU A 136 7.80 52.65 -26.24
CA GLU A 136 8.83 53.54 -26.79
C GLU A 136 8.48 54.00 -28.19
N ARG A 137 8.03 53.10 -29.06
CA ARG A 137 7.61 53.42 -30.42
C ARG A 137 6.48 54.45 -30.42
N ASP A 138 5.50 54.28 -29.53
CA ASP A 138 4.39 55.20 -29.37
C ASP A 138 4.84 56.56 -28.82
N ARG A 139 5.73 56.59 -27.81
CA ARG A 139 6.36 57.83 -27.32
C ARG A 139 7.12 58.56 -28.42
N ARG A 140 7.92 57.86 -29.22
CA ARG A 140 8.66 58.43 -30.37
C ARG A 140 7.69 58.99 -31.42
N ALA A 141 6.59 58.29 -31.69
CA ALA A 141 5.56 58.76 -32.61
C ALA A 141 4.83 60.01 -32.08
N GLN A 142 4.49 60.05 -30.79
CA GLN A 142 3.89 61.20 -30.13
C GLN A 142 4.83 62.41 -30.16
N MET A 143 6.12 62.23 -29.85
CA MET A 143 7.13 63.29 -29.93
C MET A 143 7.26 63.85 -31.34
N ARG A 144 7.30 62.97 -32.36
CA ARG A 144 7.32 63.41 -33.76
C ARG A 144 6.08 64.24 -34.11
N ARG A 145 4.89 63.78 -33.74
CA ARG A 145 3.63 64.52 -33.95
C ARG A 145 3.63 65.87 -33.22
N GLN A 146 4.12 65.90 -31.98
CA GLN A 146 4.20 67.13 -31.19
C GLN A 146 5.18 68.13 -31.81
N MET A 147 6.35 67.68 -32.26
CA MET A 147 7.34 68.50 -32.95
C MET A 147 6.79 69.02 -34.28
N GLU A 148 6.09 68.20 -35.05
CA GLU A 148 5.42 68.61 -36.28
C GLU A 148 4.37 69.69 -36.02
N MET A 149 3.54 69.54 -34.98
CA MET A 149 2.57 70.54 -34.56
C MET A 149 3.23 71.85 -34.13
N GLN A 150 4.32 71.80 -33.37
CA GLN A 150 5.09 73.00 -33.00
C GLN A 150 5.67 73.70 -34.23
N ARG A 151 6.26 72.95 -35.16
CA ARG A 151 6.78 73.52 -36.43
C ARG A 151 5.67 74.16 -37.25
N ARG A 152 4.49 73.54 -37.28
CA ARG A 152 3.32 74.00 -38.02
C ARG A 152 2.67 75.23 -37.37
N GLY A 153 2.71 75.35 -36.04
CA GLY A 153 2.24 76.53 -35.29
C GLY A 153 3.14 77.77 -35.41
N VAL A 154 4.40 77.60 -35.81
CA VAL A 154 5.36 78.71 -36.04
C VAL A 154 5.32 79.23 -37.49
N ALA A 155 4.64 78.53 -38.41
CA ALA A 155 4.41 78.99 -39.77
C ALA A 155 3.16 79.90 -39.84
N LYS A 156 3.38 81.22 -39.95
CA LYS A 156 2.32 82.19 -40.30
C LYS A 156 1.56 81.72 -41.55
N PRO A 157 0.22 81.80 -41.59
CA PRO A 157 -0.51 81.48 -42.81
C PRO A 157 -0.31 82.62 -43.80
N THR A 158 0.51 82.41 -44.82
CA THR A 158 0.44 83.23 -46.03
C THR A 158 -0.65 82.65 -46.92
N ALA A 159 -1.60 83.51 -47.26
CA ALA A 159 -2.77 83.21 -48.07
C ALA A 159 -2.39 82.63 -49.44
N ALA A 160 -3.01 81.51 -49.80
CA ALA A 160 -3.53 81.23 -51.14
C ALA A 160 -4.20 79.86 -51.12
N ALA A 161 -5.52 79.86 -51.00
CA ALA A 161 -6.34 78.73 -51.36
C ALA A 161 -6.18 78.47 -52.86
N LYS A 162 -5.74 77.27 -53.23
CA LYS A 162 -6.09 76.65 -54.51
C LYS A 162 -6.23 75.15 -54.28
N ALA A 163 -7.48 74.71 -54.42
CA ALA A 163 -7.85 73.32 -54.54
C ALA A 163 -7.05 72.68 -55.68
N ALA A 164 -6.43 71.54 -55.40
CA ALA A 164 -5.98 70.59 -56.40
C ALA A 164 -6.49 69.23 -55.94
N ASP A 165 -7.62 68.87 -56.54
CA ASP A 165 -8.20 67.54 -56.57
C ASP A 165 -7.12 66.60 -57.13
N VAL A 166 -6.71 65.60 -56.36
CA VAL A 166 -5.81 64.53 -56.82
C VAL A 166 -6.63 63.25 -56.79
N PRO A 167 -6.86 62.60 -57.94
CA PRO A 167 -7.69 61.42 -58.00
C PRO A 167 -6.96 60.25 -57.35
N VAL A 168 -7.66 59.58 -56.44
CA VAL A 168 -7.29 58.27 -55.90
C VAL A 168 -7.28 57.27 -57.06
N PRO A 169 -6.18 56.56 -57.35
CA PRO A 169 -6.26 55.41 -58.25
C PRO A 169 -6.91 54.24 -57.51
N GLU A 170 -8.18 53.98 -57.84
CA GLU A 170 -8.81 52.68 -57.63
C GLU A 170 -7.98 51.61 -58.36
N LYS A 171 -7.34 50.73 -57.58
CA LYS A 171 -6.85 49.44 -58.07
C LYS A 171 -7.58 48.33 -57.32
N GLY A 172 -8.52 47.71 -58.02
CA GLY A 172 -8.76 46.27 -58.05
C GLY A 172 -8.87 45.57 -56.70
N SER A 173 -10.10 45.34 -56.28
CA SER A 173 -10.47 44.26 -55.38
C SER A 173 -10.20 42.90 -56.05
N GLU A 174 -9.00 42.35 -55.86
CA GLU A 174 -8.78 40.91 -55.99
C GLU A 174 -8.84 40.25 -54.59
N PRO A 175 -9.50 39.09 -54.45
CA PRO A 175 -9.65 38.43 -53.16
C PRO A 175 -8.28 37.94 -52.67
N ARG A 176 -7.84 38.45 -51.53
CA ARG A 176 -6.65 37.95 -50.82
C ARG A 176 -6.88 36.47 -50.50
N LYS A 177 -6.11 35.58 -51.15
CA LYS A 177 -6.06 34.16 -50.80
C LYS A 177 -5.76 34.04 -49.30
N ALA A 178 -6.60 33.26 -48.61
CA ALA A 178 -6.45 32.97 -47.20
C ALA A 178 -5.05 32.39 -46.92
N SER A 179 -4.38 32.94 -45.91
CA SER A 179 -3.16 32.36 -45.35
C SER A 179 -3.50 30.98 -44.75
N PRO A 180 -2.70 29.92 -44.95
CA PRO A 180 -3.05 28.56 -44.52
C PRO A 180 -3.01 28.34 -43.00
N PHE A 181 -2.82 29.40 -42.21
CA PHE A 181 -2.62 29.33 -40.76
C PHE A 181 -3.64 30.13 -39.95
N SER A 182 -4.91 30.09 -40.35
CA SER A 182 -6.03 30.58 -39.54
C SER A 182 -6.92 29.41 -39.15
N ARG A 183 -6.54 28.67 -38.09
CA ARG A 183 -7.48 27.76 -37.42
C ARG A 183 -8.54 28.59 -36.69
N PRO A 184 -9.84 28.28 -36.84
CA PRO A 184 -10.88 28.99 -36.11
C PRO A 184 -10.75 28.72 -34.62
N ARG A 185 -10.60 29.80 -33.85
CA ARG A 185 -10.46 29.86 -32.38
C ARG A 185 -11.68 29.32 -31.60
N GLN A 186 -12.68 28.77 -32.30
CA GLN A 186 -13.97 28.38 -31.75
C GLN A 186 -14.03 26.89 -31.33
N ALA A 187 -13.21 26.01 -31.92
CA ALA A 187 -13.19 24.58 -31.53
C ALA A 187 -12.50 24.32 -30.17
N ALA A 188 -11.62 25.22 -29.72
CA ALA A 188 -10.94 25.09 -28.42
C ALA A 188 -11.80 25.58 -27.23
N ALA A 189 -12.82 26.39 -27.49
CA ALA A 189 -13.68 26.94 -26.45
C ALA A 189 -14.80 25.97 -26.01
N GLU A 190 -15.16 24.99 -26.86
CA GLU A 190 -16.17 23.98 -26.54
C GLU A 190 -15.60 22.77 -25.79
N ALA A 191 -14.33 22.41 -26.03
CA ALA A 191 -13.66 21.32 -25.30
C ALA A 191 -13.37 21.65 -23.83
N ALA A 192 -13.36 22.93 -23.45
CA ALA A 192 -13.09 23.38 -22.08
C ALA A 192 -14.35 23.45 -21.18
N ARG A 193 -15.55 23.24 -21.74
CA ARG A 193 -16.81 23.38 -20.97
C ARG A 193 -17.23 22.13 -20.18
N ASN A 194 -16.64 20.97 -20.46
CA ASN A 194 -17.09 19.70 -19.90
C ASN A 194 -16.00 18.92 -19.11
N PHE A 195 -14.89 19.56 -18.73
CA PHE A 195 -13.89 18.89 -17.90
C PHE A 195 -14.20 19.11 -16.41
N ASP A 196 -14.89 18.16 -15.79
CA ASP A 196 -15.19 18.17 -14.36
C ASP A 196 -13.96 17.76 -13.53
N ILE A 197 -13.17 18.77 -13.18
CA ILE A 197 -11.98 18.63 -12.35
C ILE A 197 -12.36 18.10 -10.96
N GLN A 198 -13.56 18.41 -10.44
CA GLN A 198 -13.97 17.96 -9.10
C GLN A 198 -14.26 16.46 -9.07
N GLY A 199 -14.94 15.93 -10.09
CA GLY A 199 -15.16 14.48 -10.25
C GLY A 199 -13.86 13.67 -10.37
N LEU A 200 -12.84 14.24 -11.02
CA LEU A 200 -11.52 13.62 -11.15
C LEU A 200 -10.80 13.54 -9.79
N TRP A 201 -10.88 14.60 -8.96
CA TRP A 201 -10.28 14.62 -7.63
C TRP A 201 -10.99 13.73 -6.60
N HIS A 202 -12.29 13.45 -6.77
CA HIS A 202 -13.01 12.47 -5.95
C HIS A 202 -12.65 11.03 -6.33
N LYS A 203 -12.45 10.75 -7.62
CA LYS A 203 -12.05 9.42 -8.10
C LYS A 203 -10.64 9.02 -7.65
N ILE A 204 -9.72 9.98 -7.52
CA ILE A 204 -8.36 9.75 -6.99
C ILE A 204 -8.37 9.50 -5.47
N ARG A 205 -9.35 10.06 -4.73
CA ARG A 205 -9.50 9.87 -3.28
C ARG A 205 -10.33 8.66 -2.87
N GLY A 206 -10.88 7.89 -3.82
CA GLY A 206 -11.64 6.67 -3.55
C GLY A 206 -13.02 6.89 -2.90
N GLU A 207 -13.54 8.12 -2.89
CA GLU A 207 -14.87 8.41 -2.37
C GLU A 207 -15.90 8.37 -3.51
N SER A 208 -16.73 7.33 -3.51
CA SER A 208 -17.87 7.19 -4.41
C SER A 208 -18.91 8.26 -4.12
N VAL A 209 -19.09 9.22 -5.03
CA VAL A 209 -20.21 10.17 -4.99
C VAL A 209 -21.49 9.41 -5.29
N ALA A 210 -22.29 9.16 -4.25
CA ALA A 210 -23.66 8.69 -4.40
C ALA A 210 -24.46 9.72 -5.19
N ASN A 211 -24.98 9.32 -6.35
CA ASN A 211 -25.89 10.11 -7.18
C ASN A 211 -27.05 10.64 -6.33
N ASN A 212 -27.14 11.96 -6.19
CA ASN A 212 -28.31 12.63 -5.66
C ASN A 212 -29.39 12.62 -6.74
N ALA A 213 -30.18 11.53 -6.78
CA ALA A 213 -31.43 11.49 -7.52
C ALA A 213 -32.43 12.43 -6.84
N GLN A 214 -32.78 13.54 -7.50
CA GLN A 214 -33.89 14.37 -7.08
C GLN A 214 -35.19 13.54 -7.12
N PRO A 215 -35.99 13.50 -6.04
CA PRO A 215 -37.34 12.97 -6.15
C PRO A 215 -38.20 14.00 -6.89
N GLN A 216 -38.78 13.57 -8.01
CA GLN A 216 -39.86 14.27 -8.69
C GLN A 216 -41.05 14.36 -7.73
N GLU A 217 -41.38 15.57 -7.27
CA GLU A 217 -42.65 15.84 -6.58
C GLU A 217 -43.80 15.64 -7.58
N GLU A 218 -44.49 14.51 -7.48
CA GLU A 218 -45.81 14.32 -8.06
C GLU A 218 -46.78 15.33 -7.43
N LYS A 219 -47.12 16.37 -8.19
CA LYS A 219 -48.27 17.22 -7.90
C LYS A 219 -49.55 16.40 -8.09
N ILE A 220 -50.10 15.92 -7.00
CA ILE A 220 -51.52 15.56 -6.91
C ILE A 220 -52.27 16.79 -6.38
N SER A 221 -53.07 17.42 -7.23
CA SER A 221 -54.18 18.26 -6.76
C SER A 221 -55.26 18.41 -7.83
N ALA A 222 -56.45 17.96 -7.41
CA ALA A 222 -57.82 18.26 -7.87
C ALA A 222 -58.21 17.92 -9.31
#